data_AF-A0A958DN81-F1
#
_entry.id   AF-A0A958DN81-F1
#
_cell.length_a   1.000
_cell.length_b   1.000
_cell.length_c   1.000
_cell.angle_alpha   90.00
_cell.angle_beta   90.00
_cell.angle_gamma   90.00
#
_symmetry.space_group_name_H-M   'P 1'
#
loop_
_entity.id
_entity.type
_entity.pdbx_description
1 polymer ?
#
loop_
_entity_poly.entity_id
_entity_poly.type
_entity_poly.pdbx_seq_one_letter_code
_entity_poly.pdbx_strand_id
1 'polypeptide(L)'
;MNNADLQKECIEKIFNSKEFSGSTTYKSYLRYLTDAAAAGKELKESTIAIDFFGKDASFNPAEDTIVRSHTYKLRKKLEIYYLKEGKEDKCRLRIPKGHYEVKFVYLSDEKLTFSNFYAQLLQHKIYLLAFALLSMVTVYLGIQNFRLGNTLEKYQIVDERDPIWQDYLQSDLPILIAVGDHFFFMEYGSDYDNLLAIRDGNINSIEELRDFNAKHPDRKIQPADEPYFPYHSIWSLPPLLSLLYSVNEKPILRRSSTISPQMLNEYNIIFVGSIKTLYTLRHIIQTKSHFRYEISPH
;
A
#
# COMPACT_ATOMS: atom_id res chain seq x y z
N MET A 1 -32.49 24.98 49.40
CA MET A 1 -31.84 26.23 49.82
C MET A 1 -32.01 27.21 48.68
N ASN A 2 -32.64 28.37 48.90
CA ASN A 2 -32.85 29.34 47.83
C ASN A 2 -31.50 29.98 47.44
N ASN A 3 -31.34 30.44 46.20
CA ASN A 3 -30.10 31.10 45.74
C ASN A 3 -29.73 32.31 46.62
N ALA A 4 -30.73 33.00 47.18
CA ALA A 4 -30.53 34.09 48.12
C ALA A 4 -29.88 33.66 49.45
N ASP A 5 -30.17 32.44 49.94
CA ASP A 5 -29.60 31.92 51.18
C ASP A 5 -28.12 31.54 50.98
N LEU A 6 -27.80 30.93 49.84
CA LEU A 6 -26.43 30.59 49.43
C LEU A 6 -25.55 31.84 49.24
N GLN A 7 -26.12 32.91 48.71
CA GLN A 7 -25.42 34.19 48.56
C GLN A 7 -25.11 34.83 49.92
N LYS A 8 -26.08 34.84 50.85
CA LYS A 8 -25.88 35.34 52.22
C LYS A 8 -24.80 34.54 52.95
N GLU A 9 -24.84 33.21 52.87
CA GLU A 9 -23.82 32.36 53.50
C GLU A 9 -22.42 32.61 52.92
N CYS A 10 -22.31 32.78 51.60
CA CYS A 10 -21.05 33.11 50.93
C CYS A 10 -20.48 34.45 51.41
N ILE A 11 -21.32 35.49 51.50
CA ILE A 11 -20.91 36.81 51.98
C ILE A 11 -20.47 36.75 53.45
N GLU A 12 -21.23 36.05 54.30
CA GLU A 12 -20.88 35.90 55.72
C GLU A 12 -19.55 35.19 55.93
N LYS A 13 -19.24 34.15 55.14
CA LYS A 13 -17.92 33.49 55.18
C LYS A 13 -16.79 34.44 54.81
N ILE A 14 -16.97 35.26 53.77
CA ILE A 14 -15.99 36.28 53.38
C ILE A 14 -15.83 37.31 54.50
N PHE A 15 -16.92 37.81 55.09
CA PHE A 15 -16.86 38.82 56.16
C PHE A 15 -16.23 38.31 57.46
N ASN A 16 -16.35 37.01 57.76
CA ASN A 16 -15.76 36.40 58.95
C ASN A 16 -14.34 35.86 58.72
N SER A 17 -13.80 35.95 57.50
CA SER A 17 -12.45 35.51 57.17
C SER A 17 -11.36 36.37 57.80
N LYS A 18 -10.17 35.80 57.99
CA LYS A 18 -8.99 36.53 58.51
C LYS A 18 -8.55 37.64 57.55
N GLU A 19 -8.72 37.46 56.24
CA GLU A 19 -8.36 38.48 55.24
C GLU A 19 -9.25 39.74 55.32
N PHE A 20 -10.50 39.60 55.77
CA PHE A 20 -11.45 40.72 55.89
C PHE A 20 -11.65 41.20 57.34
N SER A 21 -11.29 40.42 58.36
CA SER A 21 -11.57 40.71 59.78
C SER A 21 -11.12 42.09 60.24
N GLY A 22 -9.94 42.55 59.82
CA GLY A 22 -9.36 43.86 60.19
C GLY A 22 -9.71 45.03 59.27
N SER A 23 -10.61 44.87 58.29
CA SER A 23 -10.88 45.87 57.24
C SER A 23 -12.35 46.29 57.18
N THR A 24 -12.78 47.06 58.17
CA THR A 24 -14.15 47.60 58.27
C THR A 24 -14.59 48.32 56.99
N THR A 25 -13.70 49.10 56.37
CA THR A 25 -13.97 49.80 55.11
C THR A 25 -14.28 48.84 53.95
N TYR A 26 -13.51 47.76 53.76
CA TYR A 26 -13.74 46.82 52.66
C TYR A 26 -14.94 45.89 52.91
N LYS A 27 -15.27 45.58 54.17
CA LYS A 27 -16.53 44.89 54.50
C LYS A 27 -17.72 45.77 54.15
N SER A 28 -17.72 47.03 54.59
CA SER A 28 -18.78 47.99 54.27
C SER A 28 -18.89 48.23 52.76
N TYR A 29 -17.76 48.30 52.06
CA TYR A 29 -17.74 48.49 50.62
C TYR A 29 -18.29 47.28 49.87
N LEU A 30 -17.84 46.06 50.20
CA LEU A 30 -18.38 44.84 49.61
C LEU A 30 -19.88 44.69 49.89
N ARG A 31 -20.33 45.02 51.12
CA ARG A 31 -21.75 45.05 51.49
C ARG A 31 -22.56 46.00 50.62
N TYR A 32 -22.08 47.24 50.45
CA TYR A 32 -22.73 48.20 49.55
C TYR A 32 -22.87 47.65 48.12
N LEU A 33 -21.83 47.00 47.58
CA LEU A 33 -21.87 46.41 46.25
C LEU A 33 -22.84 45.22 46.15
N THR A 34 -22.89 44.36 47.17
CA THR A 34 -23.80 43.21 47.20
C THR A 34 -25.26 43.64 47.38
N ASP A 35 -25.52 44.65 48.20
CA ASP A 35 -26.87 45.18 48.44
C ASP A 35 -27.41 45.84 47.16
N ALA A 36 -26.57 46.60 46.45
CA ALA A 36 -26.92 47.17 45.16
C ALA A 36 -27.22 46.09 44.11
N ALA A 37 -26.42 45.01 44.06
CA ALA A 37 -26.66 43.88 43.18
C ALA A 37 -27.97 43.14 43.51
N ALA A 38 -28.29 42.96 44.80
CA ALA A 38 -29.54 42.35 45.24
C ALA A 38 -30.76 43.22 44.90
N ALA A 39 -30.61 44.54 44.92
CA ALA A 39 -31.63 45.50 44.50
C ALA A 39 -31.72 45.69 42.97
N GLY A 40 -30.85 45.04 42.19
CA GLY A 40 -30.78 45.23 40.73
C GLY A 40 -30.34 46.63 40.29
N LYS A 41 -29.70 47.40 41.18
CA LYS A 41 -29.22 48.76 40.89
C LYS A 41 -27.91 48.69 40.10
N GLU A 42 -27.88 49.31 38.92
CA GLU A 42 -26.65 49.45 38.15
C GLU A 42 -25.71 50.43 38.86
N LEU A 43 -24.49 49.98 39.15
CA LEU A 43 -23.48 50.79 39.84
C LEU A 43 -22.51 51.44 38.85
N LYS A 44 -22.62 52.77 38.72
CA LYS A 44 -21.65 53.60 38.00
C LYS A 44 -20.58 54.12 38.96
N GLU A 45 -19.39 54.43 38.43
CA GLU A 45 -18.25 54.91 39.22
C GLU A 45 -18.60 56.19 40.01
N SER A 46 -19.29 57.14 39.36
CA SER A 46 -19.75 58.39 40.00
C SER A 46 -20.75 58.15 41.13
N THR A 47 -21.69 57.21 40.95
CA THR A 47 -22.67 56.83 41.98
C THR A 47 -21.96 56.25 43.20
N ILE A 48 -20.95 55.40 43.02
CA ILE A 48 -20.18 54.84 44.14
C ILE A 48 -19.37 55.93 44.86
N ALA A 49 -18.75 56.85 44.11
CA ALA A 49 -17.97 57.94 44.66
C ALA A 49 -18.82 58.84 45.58
N ILE A 50 -20.04 59.16 45.16
CA ILE A 50 -20.97 60.00 45.93
C ILE A 50 -21.60 59.20 47.07
N ASP A 51 -22.29 58.10 46.76
CA ASP A 51 -23.12 57.36 47.71
C ASP A 51 -22.29 56.68 48.82
N PHE A 52 -21.08 56.22 48.52
CA PHE A 52 -20.25 55.45 49.45
C PHE A 52 -19.01 56.20 49.93
N PHE A 53 -18.30 56.91 49.04
CA PHE A 53 -17.09 57.65 49.40
C PHE A 53 -17.34 59.11 49.81
N GLY A 54 -18.59 59.59 49.73
CA GLY A 54 -18.97 60.94 50.17
C GLY A 54 -18.40 62.06 49.31
N LYS A 55 -18.10 61.78 48.03
CA LYS A 55 -17.67 62.81 47.08
C LYS A 55 -18.85 63.69 46.67
N ASP A 56 -18.55 64.92 46.28
CA ASP A 56 -19.54 65.86 45.77
C ASP A 56 -19.93 65.54 44.31
N ALA A 57 -21.00 66.19 43.82
CA ALA A 57 -21.53 65.98 42.48
C ALA A 57 -20.58 66.42 41.35
N SER A 58 -19.49 67.15 41.65
CA SER A 58 -18.47 67.52 40.67
C SER A 58 -17.38 66.44 40.49
N PHE A 59 -17.52 65.28 41.14
CA PHE A 59 -16.59 64.15 40.99
C PHE A 59 -16.37 63.75 39.53
N ASN A 60 -15.12 63.85 39.07
CA ASN A 60 -14.68 63.40 37.75
C ASN A 60 -13.94 62.05 37.85
N PRO A 61 -14.51 60.95 37.33
CA PRO A 61 -13.84 59.66 37.29
C PRO A 61 -12.50 59.67 36.54
N ALA A 62 -12.25 60.61 35.64
CA ALA A 62 -10.97 60.70 34.93
C ALA A 62 -9.81 61.17 35.83
N GLU A 63 -10.12 61.96 36.85
CA GLU A 63 -9.12 62.64 37.69
C GLU A 63 -8.95 61.98 39.06
N ASP A 64 -10.04 61.43 39.63
CA ASP A 64 -10.01 60.77 40.95
C ASP A 64 -10.24 59.25 40.82
N THR A 65 -9.23 58.48 41.23
CA THR A 65 -9.22 57.01 41.13
C THR A 65 -9.66 56.30 42.41
N ILE A 66 -10.28 57.02 43.36
CA ILE A 66 -10.69 56.47 44.66
C ILE A 66 -11.53 55.19 44.50
N VAL A 67 -12.50 55.18 43.60
CA VAL A 67 -13.34 54.00 43.37
C VAL A 67 -12.52 52.87 42.75
N ARG A 68 -11.81 53.12 41.63
CA ARG A 68 -10.98 52.10 40.96
C ARG A 68 -9.95 51.47 41.88
N SER A 69 -9.25 52.29 42.69
CA SER A 69 -8.21 51.82 43.60
C SER A 69 -8.79 50.94 44.72
N HIS A 70 -9.92 51.31 45.30
CA HIS A 70 -10.59 50.50 46.33
C HIS A 70 -11.21 49.23 45.75
N THR A 71 -11.81 49.27 44.55
CA THR A 71 -12.30 48.05 43.88
C THR A 71 -11.14 47.12 43.53
N TYR A 72 -9.99 47.65 43.09
CA TYR A 72 -8.81 46.83 42.82
C TYR A 72 -8.32 46.13 44.10
N LYS A 73 -8.20 46.86 45.22
CA LYS A 73 -7.81 46.29 46.52
C LYS A 73 -8.83 45.26 47.01
N LEU A 74 -10.12 45.52 46.83
CA LEU A 74 -11.19 44.57 47.16
C LEU A 74 -11.08 43.27 46.33
N ARG A 75 -10.86 43.37 45.02
CA ARG A 75 -10.60 42.21 44.15
C ARG A 75 -9.39 41.40 44.63
N LYS A 76 -8.31 42.08 45.02
CA LYS A 76 -7.11 41.41 45.56
C LYS A 76 -7.38 40.70 46.89
N LYS A 77 -8.16 41.30 47.79
CA LYS A 77 -8.57 40.63 49.03
C LYS A 77 -9.44 39.39 48.77
N LEU A 78 -10.38 39.47 47.83
CA LEU A 78 -11.17 38.30 47.41
C LEU A 78 -10.29 37.20 46.80
N GLU A 79 -9.31 37.56 45.97
CA GLU A 79 -8.34 36.62 45.40
C GLU A 79 -7.55 35.89 46.50
N ILE A 80 -7.04 36.63 47.50
CA ILE A 80 -6.30 36.06 48.64
C ILE A 80 -7.20 35.17 49.50
N TYR A 81 -8.43 35.59 49.76
CA TYR A 81 -9.42 34.78 50.49
C TYR A 81 -9.65 33.42 49.80
N TYR A 82 -9.94 33.42 48.49
CA TYR A 82 -10.18 32.20 47.73
C TYR A 82 -8.94 31.34 47.48
N LEU A 83 -7.74 31.90 47.66
CA LEU A 83 -6.49 31.13 47.67
C LEU A 83 -6.22 30.45 49.02
N LYS A 84 -6.80 30.95 50.11
CA LYS A 84 -6.58 30.48 51.49
C LYS A 84 -7.86 29.85 52.05
N GLU A 85 -8.62 30.63 52.82
CA GLU A 85 -9.76 30.18 53.62
C GLU A 85 -10.93 29.68 52.76
N GLY A 86 -11.17 30.28 51.59
CA GLY A 86 -12.28 29.96 50.70
C GLY A 86 -11.94 28.99 49.56
N LYS A 87 -10.81 28.25 49.64
CA LYS A 87 -10.34 27.39 48.52
C LYS A 87 -11.40 26.37 48.09
N GLU A 88 -12.10 25.80 49.07
CA GLU A 88 -13.11 24.75 48.90
C GLU A 88 -14.56 25.30 48.92
N ASP A 89 -14.72 26.62 48.93
CA ASP A 89 -16.06 27.23 48.90
C ASP A 89 -16.77 26.90 47.59
N LYS A 90 -17.94 26.27 47.71
CA LYS A 90 -18.83 25.94 46.59
C LYS A 90 -19.42 27.17 45.89
N CYS A 91 -19.44 28.32 46.57
CA CYS A 91 -19.91 29.61 46.05
C CYS A 91 -18.76 30.62 46.04
N ARG A 92 -18.48 31.21 44.87
CA ARG A 92 -17.41 32.21 44.69
C ARG A 92 -17.99 33.55 44.22
N LEU A 93 -17.71 34.60 44.98
CA LEU A 93 -18.04 35.99 44.69
C LEU A 93 -16.93 36.60 43.82
N ARG A 94 -17.29 37.15 42.66
CA ARG A 94 -16.37 37.82 41.73
C ARG A 94 -16.86 39.22 41.39
N ILE A 95 -15.92 40.16 41.28
CA ILE A 95 -16.13 41.50 40.73
C ILE A 95 -15.33 41.59 39.42
N PRO A 96 -15.96 41.49 38.24
CA PRO A 96 -15.25 41.50 36.95
C PRO A 96 -14.41 42.77 36.75
N LYS A 97 -13.29 42.68 36.02
CA LYS A 97 -12.47 43.85 35.68
C LYS A 97 -13.31 44.84 34.87
N GLY A 98 -13.20 46.14 35.15
CA GLY A 98 -13.96 47.19 34.46
C GLY A 98 -15.42 47.35 34.93
N HIS A 99 -15.92 46.47 35.80
CA HIS A 99 -17.28 46.53 36.33
C HIS A 99 -17.27 46.66 37.86
N TYR A 100 -18.35 47.22 38.41
CA TYR A 100 -18.57 47.32 39.85
C TYR A 100 -19.66 46.36 40.37
N GLU A 101 -20.26 45.59 39.47
CA GLU A 101 -21.27 44.57 39.80
C GLU A 101 -20.62 43.31 40.40
N VAL A 102 -21.30 42.73 41.38
CA VAL A 102 -20.92 41.47 42.04
C VAL A 102 -21.62 40.29 41.36
N LYS A 103 -20.86 39.24 41.02
CA LYS A 103 -21.40 38.00 40.44
C LYS A 103 -21.03 36.78 41.30
N PHE A 104 -21.99 35.88 41.48
CA PHE A 104 -21.80 34.61 42.19
C PHE A 104 -21.61 33.47 41.18
N VAL A 105 -20.56 32.66 41.38
CA VAL A 105 -20.24 31.48 40.57
C VAL A 105 -20.27 30.24 41.47
N TYR A 106 -21.08 29.25 41.10
CA TYR A 106 -21.20 28.00 41.83
C TYR A 106 -20.34 26.92 41.16
N LEU A 107 -19.47 26.27 41.94
CA LEU A 107 -18.72 25.11 41.48
C LEU A 107 -19.67 23.91 41.46
N SER A 108 -20.20 23.57 40.28
CA SER A 108 -20.85 22.28 40.07
C SER A 108 -19.77 21.22 39.81
N ASP A 109 -19.56 20.32 40.78
CA ASP A 109 -18.76 19.10 40.60
C ASP A 109 -19.29 18.33 39.37
N GLU A 110 -18.48 18.09 38.33
CA GLU A 110 -18.41 16.80 37.57
C GLU A 110 -17.78 16.78 36.16
N LYS A 111 -17.37 17.87 35.49
CA LYS A 111 -17.01 17.76 34.04
C LYS A 111 -15.55 17.89 33.59
N LEU A 112 -14.57 18.13 34.47
CA LEU A 112 -13.21 18.51 34.02
C LEU A 112 -12.09 17.47 34.20
N THR A 113 -12.33 16.31 34.81
CA THR A 113 -11.25 15.34 35.11
C THR A 113 -11.29 14.03 34.30
N PHE A 114 -12.46 13.58 33.84
CA PHE A 114 -12.57 12.28 33.15
C PHE A 114 -12.13 12.28 31.67
N SER A 115 -12.08 13.43 30.99
CA SER A 115 -11.82 13.48 29.53
C SER A 115 -10.39 13.04 29.14
N ASN A 116 -9.38 13.32 29.97
CA ASN A 116 -7.98 13.10 29.59
C ASN A 116 -7.53 11.64 29.79
N PHE A 117 -8.09 10.94 30.77
CA PHE A 117 -7.73 9.54 31.05
C PHE A 117 -8.31 8.57 30.00
N TYR A 118 -9.57 8.76 29.60
CA TYR A 118 -10.18 7.94 28.55
C TYR A 118 -9.53 8.15 27.19
N ALA A 119 -9.10 9.37 26.85
CA ALA A 119 -8.42 9.67 25.58
C ALA A 119 -7.08 8.92 25.44
N GLN A 120 -6.28 8.89 26.51
CA GLN A 120 -4.97 8.22 26.50
C GLN A 120 -5.11 6.68 26.45
N LEU A 121 -6.12 6.12 27.12
CA LEU A 121 -6.41 4.68 27.09
C LEU A 121 -6.98 4.24 25.72
N LEU A 122 -7.81 5.06 25.08
CA LEU A 122 -8.32 4.79 23.73
C LEU A 122 -7.19 4.78 22.69
N GLN A 123 -6.24 5.72 22.80
CA GLN A 123 -5.13 5.85 21.86
C GLN A 123 -4.23 4.60 21.84
N HIS A 124 -3.90 4.02 23.01
CA HIS A 124 -3.11 2.78 23.08
C HIS A 124 -3.85 1.58 22.49
N LYS A 125 -5.17 1.48 22.71
CA LYS A 125 -5.99 0.41 22.11
C LYS A 125 -6.06 0.51 20.58
N ILE A 126 -6.12 1.72 20.03
CA ILE A 126 -6.10 1.93 18.57
C ILE A 126 -4.78 1.46 17.97
N TYR A 127 -3.63 1.76 18.59
CA TYR A 127 -2.33 1.27 18.11
C TYR A 127 -2.20 -0.25 18.20
N LEU A 128 -2.70 -0.87 19.28
CA LEU A 128 -2.73 -2.34 19.39
C LEU A 128 -3.60 -2.99 18.31
N LEU A 129 -4.76 -2.40 18.02
CA LEU A 129 -5.66 -2.86 16.95
C LEU A 129 -4.99 -2.71 15.57
N ALA A 130 -4.36 -1.55 15.31
CA ALA A 130 -3.64 -1.31 14.07
C ALA A 130 -2.46 -2.27 13.90
N PHE A 131 -1.71 -2.55 14.96
CA PHE A 131 -0.61 -3.51 14.94
C PHE A 131 -1.10 -4.95 14.73
N ALA A 132 -2.20 -5.35 15.39
CA ALA A 132 -2.81 -6.65 15.19
C ALA A 132 -3.31 -6.83 13.74
N LEU A 133 -3.93 -5.78 13.18
CA LEU A 133 -4.41 -5.77 11.80
C LEU A 133 -3.26 -5.81 10.79
N LEU A 134 -2.19 -5.04 11.03
CA LEU A 134 -0.97 -5.09 10.22
C LEU A 134 -0.32 -6.49 10.27
N SER A 135 -0.21 -7.07 11.47
CA SER A 135 0.33 -8.43 11.64
C SER A 135 -0.51 -9.47 10.91
N MET A 136 -1.84 -9.35 10.96
CA MET A 136 -2.76 -10.22 10.23
C MET A 136 -2.58 -10.11 8.71
N VAL A 137 -2.41 -8.89 8.19
CA VAL A 137 -2.11 -8.65 6.77
C VAL A 137 -0.78 -9.28 6.37
N THR A 138 0.27 -9.10 7.18
CA THR A 138 1.59 -9.68 6.90
C THR A 138 1.55 -11.21 6.90
N VAL A 139 0.85 -11.82 7.86
CA VAL A 139 0.65 -13.27 7.91
C VAL A 139 -0.13 -13.74 6.69
N TYR A 140 -1.20 -13.03 6.31
CA TYR A 140 -1.98 -13.35 5.13
C TYR A 140 -1.13 -13.30 3.85
N LEU A 141 -0.34 -12.23 3.65
CA LEU A 141 0.56 -12.10 2.52
C LEU A 141 1.63 -13.20 2.51
N GLY A 142 2.18 -13.56 3.68
CA GLY A 142 3.11 -14.67 3.82
C GLY A 142 2.50 -16.01 3.39
N ILE A 143 1.24 -16.28 3.77
CA ILE A 143 0.51 -17.48 3.33
C ILE A 143 0.28 -17.45 1.82
N GLN A 144 -0.11 -16.32 1.23
CA GLN A 144 -0.28 -16.20 -0.22
C GLN A 144 1.04 -16.43 -0.96
N ASN A 145 2.15 -15.87 -0.46
CA ASN A 145 3.46 -16.06 -1.05
C ASN A 145 3.90 -17.54 -0.99
N PHE A 146 3.75 -18.20 0.17
CA PHE A 146 4.06 -19.62 0.30
C PHE A 146 3.22 -20.50 -0.64
N ARG A 147 1.92 -20.22 -0.76
CA ARG A 147 1.04 -20.92 -1.72
C ARG A 147 1.46 -20.68 -3.16
N LEU A 148 1.85 -19.45 -3.49
CA LEU A 148 2.34 -19.09 -4.82
C LEU A 148 3.64 -19.84 -5.13
N GLY A 149 4.60 -19.88 -4.18
CA GLY A 149 5.84 -20.64 -4.30
C GLY A 149 5.59 -22.11 -4.62
N ASN A 150 4.76 -22.79 -3.83
CA ASN A 150 4.41 -24.20 -4.08
C ASN A 150 3.67 -24.40 -5.42
N THR A 151 2.91 -23.40 -5.86
CA THR A 151 2.21 -23.44 -7.15
C THR A 151 3.20 -23.28 -8.30
N LEU A 152 4.18 -22.38 -8.18
CA LEU A 152 5.24 -22.16 -9.17
C LEU A 152 6.17 -23.35 -9.28
N GLU A 153 6.51 -24.02 -8.17
CA GLU A 153 7.31 -25.25 -8.17
C GLU A 153 6.63 -26.36 -8.98
N LYS A 154 5.29 -26.44 -8.95
CA LYS A 154 4.53 -27.37 -9.81
C LYS A 154 4.67 -27.07 -11.31
N TYR A 155 4.95 -25.82 -11.67
CA TYR A 155 5.18 -25.42 -13.06
C TYR A 155 6.64 -25.53 -13.49
N GLN A 156 7.59 -25.69 -12.56
CA GLN A 156 8.98 -25.98 -12.85
C GLN A 156 9.13 -27.46 -13.23
N ILE A 157 9.33 -27.73 -14.51
CA ILE A 157 9.38 -29.11 -15.03
C ILE A 157 10.79 -29.70 -14.91
N VAL A 158 11.83 -28.85 -14.92
CA VAL A 158 13.24 -29.23 -14.84
C VAL A 158 14.03 -28.29 -13.93
N ASP A 159 15.01 -28.84 -13.22
CA ASP A 159 15.98 -28.09 -12.40
C ASP A 159 17.14 -27.57 -13.27
N GLU A 160 17.68 -26.40 -12.95
CA GLU A 160 18.83 -25.82 -13.68
C GLU A 160 20.10 -26.71 -13.66
N ARG A 161 20.18 -27.64 -12.71
CA ARG A 161 21.27 -28.61 -12.54
C ARG A 161 20.94 -30.00 -13.07
N ASP A 162 19.88 -30.15 -13.85
CA ASP A 162 19.53 -31.42 -14.47
C ASP A 162 20.67 -31.90 -15.38
N PRO A 163 21.12 -33.16 -15.28
CA PRO A 163 22.32 -33.64 -15.99
C PRO A 163 22.16 -33.68 -17.51
N ILE A 164 20.93 -33.64 -18.04
CA ILE A 164 20.64 -33.63 -19.48
C ILE A 164 20.58 -32.18 -19.97
N TRP A 165 19.93 -31.30 -19.20
CA TRP A 165 19.60 -29.95 -19.64
C TRP A 165 20.59 -28.88 -19.18
N GLN A 166 21.37 -29.11 -18.13
CA GLN A 166 22.29 -28.11 -17.55
C GLN A 166 23.20 -27.47 -18.60
N ASP A 167 23.72 -28.25 -19.56
CA ASP A 167 24.64 -27.75 -20.59
C ASP A 167 23.94 -26.79 -21.56
N TYR A 168 22.63 -26.97 -21.77
CA TYR A 168 21.81 -26.07 -22.59
C TYR A 168 21.42 -24.81 -21.79
N LEU A 169 21.12 -24.96 -20.50
CA LEU A 169 20.64 -23.87 -19.64
C LEU A 169 21.75 -22.94 -19.15
N GLN A 170 22.99 -23.42 -19.05
CA GLN A 170 24.15 -22.64 -18.62
C GLN A 170 24.98 -22.08 -19.79
N SER A 171 24.60 -22.41 -21.03
CA SER A 171 25.32 -21.97 -22.22
C SER A 171 24.94 -20.54 -22.61
N ASP A 172 25.92 -19.77 -23.07
CA ASP A 172 25.71 -18.42 -23.60
C ASP A 172 25.01 -18.42 -24.97
N LEU A 173 24.89 -19.58 -25.62
CA LEU A 173 24.24 -19.71 -26.93
C LEU A 173 22.73 -19.89 -26.78
N PRO A 174 21.91 -19.19 -27.60
CA PRO A 174 20.47 -19.38 -27.60
C PRO A 174 20.07 -20.80 -28.05
N ILE A 175 18.95 -21.29 -27.52
CA ILE A 175 18.41 -22.61 -27.89
C ILE A 175 17.60 -22.50 -29.19
N LEU A 176 17.91 -23.37 -30.15
CA LEU A 176 17.16 -23.53 -31.39
C LEU A 176 16.56 -24.94 -31.44
N ILE A 177 15.26 -25.04 -31.67
CA ILE A 177 14.60 -26.31 -31.93
C ILE A 177 14.46 -26.48 -33.45
N ALA A 178 15.18 -27.46 -34.00
CA ALA A 178 15.11 -27.84 -35.39
C ALA A 178 13.99 -28.88 -35.58
N VAL A 179 12.86 -28.41 -36.12
CA VAL A 179 11.66 -29.21 -36.35
C VAL A 179 11.77 -29.92 -37.69
N GLY A 180 11.72 -31.24 -37.66
CA GLY A 180 11.87 -32.11 -38.83
C GLY A 180 10.76 -31.94 -39.86
N ASP A 181 11.06 -31.39 -41.03
CA ASP A 181 10.12 -31.32 -42.16
C ASP A 181 10.47 -32.33 -43.26
N HIS A 182 9.45 -32.98 -43.81
CA HIS A 182 9.61 -33.87 -44.95
C HIS A 182 9.71 -33.07 -46.25
N PHE A 183 10.60 -33.55 -47.11
CA PHE A 183 10.70 -33.07 -48.48
C PHE A 183 9.59 -33.71 -49.32
N PHE A 184 8.76 -32.85 -49.92
CA PHE A 184 7.74 -33.19 -50.91
C PHE A 184 8.08 -32.48 -52.22
N PHE A 185 7.65 -33.08 -53.32
CA PHE A 185 7.68 -32.45 -54.63
C PHE A 185 6.30 -32.56 -55.28
N MET A 186 6.01 -31.63 -56.18
CA MET A 186 4.79 -31.62 -56.98
C MET A 186 5.08 -32.23 -58.33
N GLU A 187 4.20 -33.12 -58.78
CA GLU A 187 4.21 -33.65 -60.13
C GLU A 187 2.86 -33.43 -60.79
N TYR A 188 2.88 -32.98 -62.05
CA TYR A 188 1.66 -32.91 -62.83
C TYR A 188 1.29 -34.31 -63.33
N GLY A 189 0.20 -34.86 -62.79
CA GLY A 189 -0.35 -36.14 -63.23
C GLY A 189 -1.32 -35.94 -64.38
N SER A 190 -1.00 -36.47 -65.57
CA SER A 190 -1.90 -36.45 -66.73
C SER A 190 -3.24 -37.13 -66.44
N ASP A 191 -3.25 -38.11 -65.56
CA ASP A 191 -4.42 -38.94 -65.26
C ASP A 191 -5.45 -38.22 -64.38
N TYR A 192 -5.02 -37.17 -63.65
CA TYR A 192 -5.84 -36.46 -62.68
C TYR A 192 -6.01 -34.97 -63.01
N ASP A 193 -5.40 -34.50 -64.10
CA ASP A 193 -5.36 -33.09 -64.55
C ASP A 193 -5.04 -32.11 -63.41
N ASN A 194 -4.13 -32.49 -62.51
CA ASN A 194 -3.81 -31.74 -61.30
C ASN A 194 -2.36 -31.96 -60.88
N LEU A 195 -1.84 -31.00 -60.11
CA LEU A 195 -0.56 -31.11 -59.40
C LEU A 195 -0.73 -31.96 -58.15
N LEU A 196 -0.01 -33.08 -58.08
CA LEU A 196 -0.01 -33.99 -56.95
C LEU A 196 1.22 -33.77 -56.08
N ALA A 197 1.01 -33.60 -54.78
CA ALA A 197 2.09 -33.60 -53.81
C ALA A 197 2.54 -35.04 -53.53
N ILE A 198 3.79 -35.36 -53.86
CA ILE A 198 4.35 -36.70 -53.75
C ILE A 198 5.41 -36.72 -52.65
N ARG A 199 5.32 -37.75 -51.79
CA ARG A 199 6.35 -38.10 -50.83
C ARG A 199 7.05 -39.38 -51.26
N ASP A 200 8.30 -39.25 -51.71
CA ASP A 200 9.18 -40.38 -51.97
C ASP A 200 10.18 -40.55 -50.82
N GLY A 201 10.24 -41.72 -50.20
CA GLY A 201 11.16 -42.02 -49.11
C GLY A 201 12.65 -41.94 -49.51
N ASN A 202 12.96 -42.03 -50.80
CA ASN A 202 14.30 -41.97 -51.37
C ASN A 202 14.70 -40.56 -51.83
N ILE A 203 13.77 -39.61 -51.85
CA ILE A 203 14.02 -38.20 -52.22
C ILE A 203 13.69 -37.33 -51.01
N ASN A 204 14.73 -36.86 -50.33
CA ASN A 204 14.69 -36.14 -49.06
C ASN A 204 15.37 -34.78 -49.15
N SER A 205 15.90 -34.38 -50.31
CA SER A 205 16.48 -33.05 -50.52
C SER A 205 16.30 -32.56 -51.96
N ILE A 206 16.59 -31.27 -52.18
CA ILE A 206 16.55 -30.66 -53.51
C ILE A 206 17.62 -31.28 -54.42
N GLU A 207 18.78 -31.65 -53.88
CA GLU A 207 19.86 -32.32 -54.60
C GLU A 207 19.41 -33.70 -55.09
N GLU A 208 18.79 -34.51 -54.22
CA GLU A 208 18.24 -35.81 -54.59
C GLU A 208 17.13 -35.68 -55.65
N LEU A 209 16.30 -34.62 -55.56
CA LEU A 209 15.28 -34.33 -56.57
C LEU A 209 15.89 -33.93 -57.92
N ARG A 210 16.97 -33.15 -57.92
CA ARG A 210 17.68 -32.77 -59.16
C ARG A 210 18.28 -34.01 -59.84
N ASP A 211 18.89 -34.90 -59.07
CA ASP A 211 19.43 -36.17 -59.58
C ASP A 211 18.33 -37.08 -60.14
N PHE A 212 17.15 -37.07 -59.51
CA PHE A 212 15.98 -37.78 -59.99
C PHE A 212 15.46 -37.20 -61.31
N ASN A 213 15.28 -35.87 -61.39
CA ASN A 213 14.82 -35.19 -62.59
C ASN A 213 15.79 -35.37 -63.76
N ALA A 214 17.10 -35.40 -63.50
CA ALA A 214 18.11 -35.66 -64.54
C ALA A 214 17.96 -37.06 -65.18
N LYS A 215 17.44 -38.04 -64.43
CA LYS A 215 17.17 -39.40 -64.91
C LYS A 215 15.78 -39.56 -65.55
N HIS A 216 14.86 -38.64 -65.27
CA HIS A 216 13.46 -38.67 -65.72
C HIS A 216 13.03 -37.33 -66.34
N PRO A 217 13.64 -36.90 -67.47
CA PRO A 217 13.40 -35.58 -68.05
C PRO A 217 12.00 -35.39 -68.63
N ASP A 218 11.27 -36.48 -68.84
CA ASP A 218 9.89 -36.52 -69.31
C ASP A 218 8.87 -36.16 -68.23
N ARG A 219 9.24 -36.30 -66.95
CA ARG A 219 8.36 -36.00 -65.80
C ARG A 219 8.42 -34.52 -65.45
N LYS A 220 7.26 -33.88 -65.33
CA LYS A 220 7.14 -32.48 -64.91
C LYS A 220 7.08 -32.37 -63.39
N ILE A 221 8.26 -32.33 -62.78
CA ILE A 221 8.42 -32.34 -61.32
C ILE A 221 9.08 -31.05 -60.83
N GLN A 222 8.54 -30.48 -59.75
CA GLN A 222 9.10 -29.31 -59.07
C GLN A 222 9.04 -29.49 -57.55
N PRO A 223 9.91 -28.83 -56.74
CA PRO A 223 9.78 -28.84 -55.29
C PRO A 223 8.41 -28.36 -54.82
N ALA A 224 7.91 -28.89 -53.70
CA ALA A 224 6.70 -28.36 -53.09
C ALA A 224 6.97 -26.99 -52.44
N ASP A 225 6.00 -26.08 -52.55
CA ASP A 225 6.11 -24.72 -51.99
C ASP A 225 5.88 -24.70 -50.47
N GLU A 226 5.14 -25.68 -49.95
CA GLU A 226 4.78 -25.77 -48.54
C GLU A 226 5.55 -26.86 -47.79
N PRO A 227 6.03 -26.60 -46.57
CA PRO A 227 6.68 -27.61 -45.75
C PRO A 227 5.66 -28.58 -45.13
N TYR A 228 5.99 -29.86 -45.12
CA TYR A 228 5.16 -30.89 -44.49
C TYR A 228 5.83 -31.42 -43.23
N PHE A 229 5.22 -31.15 -42.08
CA PHE A 229 5.69 -31.67 -40.80
C PHE A 229 4.96 -32.95 -40.43
N PRO A 230 5.67 -34.06 -40.18
CA PRO A 230 5.03 -35.28 -39.71
C PRO A 230 4.55 -35.08 -38.25
N TYR A 231 3.55 -35.87 -37.86
CA TYR A 231 2.90 -35.80 -36.55
C TYR A 231 3.91 -35.72 -35.39
N HIS A 232 4.91 -36.61 -35.37
CA HIS A 232 5.91 -36.69 -34.30
C HIS A 232 6.88 -35.52 -34.24
N SER A 233 6.95 -34.66 -35.26
CA SER A 233 7.77 -33.43 -35.22
C SER A 233 7.02 -32.27 -34.57
N ILE A 234 5.69 -32.23 -34.71
CA ILE A 234 4.85 -31.19 -34.11
C ILE A 234 4.42 -31.57 -32.68
N TRP A 235 3.97 -32.80 -32.48
CA TRP A 235 3.36 -33.22 -31.21
C TRP A 235 4.36 -33.47 -30.07
N SER A 236 5.64 -33.46 -30.37
CA SER A 236 6.75 -33.49 -29.41
C SER A 236 7.15 -32.09 -28.94
N LEU A 237 6.70 -31.02 -29.59
CA LEU A 237 7.01 -29.65 -29.19
C LEU A 237 6.37 -29.23 -27.86
N PRO A 238 5.09 -29.50 -27.56
CA PRO A 238 4.47 -29.01 -26.32
C PRO A 238 5.21 -29.38 -25.02
N PRO A 239 5.65 -30.64 -24.78
CA PRO A 239 6.40 -30.95 -23.57
C PRO A 239 7.78 -30.26 -23.55
N LEU A 240 8.45 -30.17 -24.70
CA LEU A 240 9.76 -29.51 -24.82
C LEU A 240 9.67 -28.01 -24.57
N LEU A 241 8.67 -27.35 -25.15
CA LEU A 241 8.41 -25.93 -24.92
C LEU A 241 8.03 -25.67 -23.47
N SER A 242 7.18 -26.53 -22.88
CA SER A 242 6.80 -26.40 -21.48
C SER A 242 8.03 -26.48 -20.57
N LEU A 243 8.93 -27.41 -20.84
CA LEU A 243 10.20 -27.57 -20.13
C LEU A 243 11.06 -26.31 -20.21
N LEU A 244 11.31 -25.80 -21.43
CA LEU A 244 12.16 -24.63 -21.62
C LEU A 244 11.54 -23.36 -21.03
N TYR A 245 10.24 -23.14 -21.21
CA TYR A 245 9.54 -22.00 -20.61
C TYR A 245 9.50 -22.07 -19.08
N SER A 246 9.55 -23.28 -18.49
CA SER A 246 9.56 -23.43 -17.03
C SER A 246 10.83 -22.85 -16.37
N VAL A 247 11.91 -22.76 -17.12
CA VAL A 247 13.20 -22.15 -16.72
C VAL A 247 13.46 -20.82 -17.44
N ASN A 248 12.40 -20.19 -17.96
CA ASN A 248 12.43 -18.90 -18.67
C ASN A 248 13.32 -18.89 -19.93
N GLU A 249 13.62 -20.06 -20.50
CA GLU A 249 14.29 -20.19 -21.78
C GLU A 249 13.28 -20.09 -22.94
N LYS A 250 13.64 -19.30 -23.95
CA LYS A 250 12.77 -18.99 -25.09
C LYS A 250 13.38 -19.52 -26.39
N PRO A 251 13.07 -20.76 -26.79
CA PRO A 251 13.69 -21.36 -27.95
C PRO A 251 13.21 -20.74 -29.26
N ILE A 252 14.10 -20.74 -30.26
CA ILE A 252 13.76 -20.37 -31.64
C ILE A 252 13.38 -21.64 -32.39
N LEU A 253 12.21 -21.64 -33.04
CA LEU A 253 11.76 -22.75 -33.88
C LEU A 253 12.23 -22.52 -35.33
N ARG A 254 12.86 -23.52 -35.94
CA ARG A 254 13.17 -23.53 -37.39
C ARG A 254 12.93 -24.90 -38.01
N ARG A 255 12.70 -24.91 -39.32
CA ARG A 255 12.67 -26.14 -40.13
C ARG A 255 14.05 -26.76 -40.19
N SER A 256 14.14 -28.08 -40.05
CA SER A 256 15.41 -28.78 -40.18
C SER A 256 16.02 -28.64 -41.58
N SER A 257 15.19 -28.55 -42.62
CA SER A 257 15.64 -28.29 -44.01
C SER A 257 16.32 -26.93 -44.19
N THR A 258 16.06 -25.97 -43.30
CA THR A 258 16.64 -24.61 -43.37
C THR A 258 17.91 -24.45 -42.53
N ILE A 259 18.35 -25.51 -41.85
CA ILE A 259 19.54 -25.46 -40.99
C ILE A 259 20.81 -25.43 -41.83
N SER A 260 21.55 -24.33 -41.74
CA SER A 260 22.86 -24.14 -42.34
C SER A 260 23.98 -24.60 -41.39
N PRO A 261 25.16 -24.97 -41.93
CA PRO A 261 26.31 -25.31 -41.10
C PRO A 261 26.80 -24.17 -40.18
N GLN A 262 26.55 -22.92 -40.55
CA GLN A 262 26.95 -21.76 -39.75
C GLN A 262 26.17 -21.70 -38.42
N MET A 263 24.86 -21.97 -38.46
CA MET A 263 24.00 -21.91 -37.27
C MET A 263 24.42 -22.92 -36.18
N LEU A 264 25.20 -23.94 -36.53
CA LEU A 264 25.72 -24.93 -35.58
C LEU A 264 26.66 -24.32 -34.54
N ASN A 265 27.30 -23.19 -34.86
CA ASN A 265 28.21 -22.49 -33.95
C ASN A 265 27.52 -21.32 -33.23
N GLU A 266 26.27 -21.00 -33.59
CA GLU A 266 25.52 -19.84 -33.08
C GLU A 266 24.40 -20.26 -32.11
N TYR A 267 24.03 -21.53 -32.09
CA TYR A 267 22.88 -22.03 -31.34
C TYR A 267 23.15 -23.39 -30.68
N ASN A 268 22.54 -23.62 -29.52
CA ASN A 268 22.35 -24.96 -28.97
C ASN A 268 21.14 -25.61 -29.65
N ILE A 269 21.37 -26.67 -30.43
CA ILE A 269 20.33 -27.23 -31.31
C ILE A 269 19.70 -28.47 -30.69
N ILE A 270 18.37 -28.45 -30.56
CA ILE A 270 17.55 -29.61 -30.22
C ILE A 270 16.80 -30.03 -31.48
N PHE A 271 17.12 -31.20 -32.02
CA PHE A 271 16.42 -31.74 -33.18
C PHE A 271 15.20 -32.56 -32.77
N VAL A 272 14.07 -32.32 -33.43
CA VAL A 272 12.81 -32.98 -33.16
C VAL A 272 12.21 -33.45 -34.48
N GLY A 273 12.30 -34.75 -34.75
CA GLY A 273 11.71 -35.32 -35.97
C GLY A 273 12.21 -36.71 -36.31
N SER A 274 11.98 -37.13 -37.55
CA SER A 274 12.49 -38.42 -38.04
C SER A 274 13.97 -38.27 -38.39
N ILE A 275 14.74 -39.34 -38.22
CA ILE A 275 16.13 -39.42 -38.71
C ILE A 275 16.22 -39.09 -40.23
N LYS A 276 15.15 -39.37 -40.99
CA LYS A 276 15.10 -39.03 -42.42
C LYS A 276 15.10 -37.52 -42.69
N THR A 277 14.68 -36.70 -41.73
CA THR A 277 14.58 -35.24 -41.85
C THR A 277 15.71 -34.48 -41.14
N LEU A 278 16.87 -35.14 -40.93
CA LEU A 278 18.05 -34.51 -40.32
C LEU A 278 18.78 -33.51 -41.24
N TYR A 279 18.69 -33.67 -42.56
CA TYR A 279 19.42 -32.84 -43.55
C TYR A 279 20.91 -32.65 -43.16
N THR A 280 21.38 -31.41 -43.08
CA THR A 280 22.73 -31.02 -42.67
C THR A 280 23.15 -31.65 -41.33
N LEU A 281 22.22 -31.84 -40.39
CA LEU A 281 22.51 -32.42 -39.07
C LEU A 281 22.95 -33.88 -39.16
N ARG A 282 22.55 -34.60 -40.21
CA ARG A 282 22.95 -36.00 -40.44
C ARG A 282 24.46 -36.13 -40.50
N HIS A 283 25.09 -35.25 -41.29
CA HIS A 283 26.54 -35.26 -41.47
C HIS A 283 27.26 -35.02 -40.14
N ILE A 284 26.73 -34.13 -39.28
CA ILE A 284 27.32 -33.83 -37.97
C ILE A 284 27.24 -35.05 -37.06
N ILE A 285 26.08 -35.69 -36.95
CA ILE A 285 25.91 -36.87 -36.11
C ILE A 285 26.88 -37.96 -36.55
N GLN A 286 27.05 -38.17 -37.86
CA GLN A 286 27.93 -39.20 -38.39
C GLN A 286 29.43 -38.88 -38.25
N THR A 287 29.83 -37.61 -38.33
CA THR A 287 31.25 -37.22 -38.39
C THR A 287 31.81 -36.69 -37.07
N LYS A 288 30.99 -35.99 -36.27
CA LYS A 288 31.42 -35.30 -35.05
C LYS A 288 30.89 -35.95 -33.77
N SER A 289 29.85 -36.79 -33.84
CA SER A 289 29.30 -37.45 -32.66
C SER A 289 29.87 -38.86 -32.48
N HIS A 290 29.88 -39.33 -31.23
CA HIS A 290 30.16 -40.73 -30.91
C HIS A 290 28.96 -41.67 -31.13
N PHE A 291 27.81 -41.13 -31.59
CA PHE A 291 26.63 -41.92 -31.88
C PHE A 291 26.65 -42.44 -33.31
N ARG A 292 26.38 -43.74 -33.46
CA ARG A 292 26.12 -44.39 -34.75
C ARG A 292 24.71 -44.96 -34.71
N TYR A 293 23.99 -44.81 -35.82
CA TYR A 293 22.66 -45.38 -35.99
C TYR A 293 22.56 -46.00 -37.38
N GLU A 294 21.72 -47.03 -37.50
CA GLU A 294 21.37 -47.66 -38.77
C GLU A 294 19.84 -47.68 -38.88
N ILE A 295 19.34 -47.42 -40.09
CA ILE A 295 17.91 -47.49 -40.37
C ILE A 295 17.67 -48.86 -40.98
N SER A 296 17.12 -49.80 -40.21
CA SER A 296 16.72 -51.08 -40.76
C SER A 296 15.62 -50.87 -41.81
N PRO A 297 15.72 -51.52 -42.99
CA PRO A 297 14.63 -51.50 -43.96
C PRO A 297 13.39 -52.14 -43.33
N HIS A 298 12.25 -51.47 -43.47
CA HIS A 298 10.93 -52.02 -43.18
C HIS A 298 10.40 -52.79 -44.37
#